data_AF-A0A1F6IAM4-F1
#
_entry.id   AF-A0A1F6IAM4-F1
#
_cell.length_a   1.000
_cell.length_b   1.000
_cell.length_c   1.000
_cell.angle_alpha   90.00
_cell.angle_beta   90.00
_cell.angle_gamma   90.00
#
_symmetry.space_group_name_H-M   'P 1'
#
loop_
_entity.id
_entity.type
_entity.pdbx_description
1 polymer ?
#
loop_
_entity_poly.entity_id
_entity_poly.type
_entity_poly.pdbx_seq_one_letter_code
_entity_poly.pdbx_strand_id
1 'polypeptide(L)'
;MNEFNIDIVCKTLTKVIRILELNNIKYRFLGSLVIAAINGKLHRNLGDLDLIVDSDRKDVLYSALKELGYKRSGGGDFRFCTKISFIRTT
;
A
#
# COMPACT_ATOMS: atom_id res chain seq x y z
N MET A 1 -24.66 3.88 -8.30
CA MET A 1 -23.60 4.13 -7.29
C MET A 1 -22.31 4.37 -8.06
N ASN A 2 -21.53 5.39 -7.73
CA ASN A 2 -20.18 5.47 -8.29
C ASN A 2 -19.39 4.24 -7.81
N GLU A 3 -18.93 3.43 -8.75
CA GLU A 3 -18.17 2.23 -8.46
C GLU A 3 -16.76 2.69 -8.06
N PHE A 4 -16.52 2.81 -6.74
CA PHE A 4 -15.19 3.11 -6.24
C PHE A 4 -14.23 1.97 -6.57
N ASN A 5 -12.93 2.26 -6.61
CA ASN A 5 -11.89 1.29 -6.97
C ASN A 5 -11.61 0.19 -5.91
N ILE A 6 -12.65 -0.32 -5.24
CA ILE A 6 -12.60 -1.33 -4.17
C ILE A 6 -11.77 -2.55 -4.60
N ASP A 7 -12.03 -3.11 -5.78
CA ASP A 7 -11.33 -4.30 -6.26
C ASP A 7 -9.82 -4.08 -6.39
N ILE A 8 -9.40 -2.90 -6.86
CA ILE A 8 -7.99 -2.54 -7.00
C ILE A 8 -7.35 -2.36 -5.63
N VAL A 9 -8.05 -1.67 -4.71
CA VAL A 9 -7.59 -1.45 -3.34
C VAL A 9 -7.43 -2.78 -2.61
N CYS A 10 -8.44 -3.65 -2.64
CA CYS A 10 -8.40 -4.96 -2.01
C CYS A 10 -7.28 -5.84 -2.59
N LYS A 11 -7.15 -5.94 -3.92
CA LYS A 11 -6.07 -6.71 -4.55
C LYS A 11 -4.68 -6.18 -4.18
N THR A 12 -4.52 -4.86 -4.10
CA THR A 12 -3.26 -4.24 -3.71
C THR A 12 -2.94 -4.50 -2.24
N LEU A 13 -3.92 -4.30 -1.35
CA LEU A 13 -3.77 -4.56 0.08
C LEU A 13 -3.40 -6.01 0.36
N THR A 14 -4.09 -6.98 -0.25
CA THR A 14 -3.79 -8.40 -0.07
C THR A 14 -2.34 -8.72 -0.46
N LYS A 15 -1.84 -8.15 -1.57
CA LYS A 15 -0.45 -8.35 -2.00
C LYS A 15 0.55 -7.72 -1.02
N VAL A 16 0.29 -6.49 -0.58
CA VAL A 16 1.18 -5.74 0.32
C VAL A 16 1.22 -6.38 1.71
N ILE A 17 0.06 -6.71 2.28
CA ILE A 17 -0.04 -7.40 3.58
C ILE A 17 0.71 -8.73 3.54
N ARG A 18 0.53 -9.52 2.48
CA ARG A 18 1.25 -10.79 2.32
C ARG A 18 2.77 -10.61 2.32
N ILE A 19 3.31 -9.56 1.70
CA ILE A 19 4.75 -9.26 1.75
C ILE A 19 5.18 -8.96 3.18
N LEU A 20 4.44 -8.08 3.85
CA LEU A 20 4.78 -7.63 5.20
C LEU A 20 4.78 -8.81 6.17
N GLU A 21 3.78 -9.69 6.08
CA GLU A 21 3.67 -10.89 6.90
C GLU A 21 4.77 -11.92 6.58
N LEU A 22 5.00 -12.25 5.30
CA LEU A 22 6.05 -13.20 4.90
C LEU A 22 7.44 -12.77 5.38
N ASN A 23 7.68 -11.46 5.44
CA ASN A 23 8.96 -10.92 5.88
C ASN A 23 8.97 -10.59 7.39
N ASN A 24 7.91 -10.84 8.15
CA ASN A 24 7.81 -10.45 9.56
C ASN A 24 8.10 -8.95 9.79
N ILE A 25 7.60 -8.09 8.90
CA ILE A 25 7.74 -6.63 8.99
C ILE A 25 6.55 -6.11 9.78
N LYS A 26 6.80 -5.41 10.90
CA LYS A 26 5.72 -4.72 11.61
C LYS A 26 5.28 -3.51 10.81
N TYR A 27 3.98 -3.29 10.75
CA TYR A 27 3.41 -2.25 9.93
C TYR A 27 2.18 -1.59 10.56
N ARG A 28 1.90 -0.36 10.13
CA ARG A 28 0.64 0.35 10.39
C ARG A 28 0.18 1.05 9.14
N PHE A 29 -1.07 0.80 8.75
CA PHE A 29 -1.72 1.58 7.70
C PHE A 29 -2.13 2.95 8.24
N LEU A 30 -2.14 3.94 7.35
CA LEU A 30 -2.52 5.32 7.65
C LEU A 30 -3.52 5.87 6.64
N GLY A 31 -3.91 7.13 6.87
CA GLY A 31 -4.58 7.96 5.87
C GLY A 31 -5.99 7.50 5.55
N SER A 32 -6.38 7.66 4.29
CA SER A 32 -7.76 7.43 3.86
C SER A 32 -8.19 5.96 3.89
N LEU A 33 -7.23 5.04 3.87
CA LEU A 33 -7.51 3.62 4.05
C LEU A 33 -8.06 3.33 5.45
N VAL A 34 -7.47 3.91 6.49
CA VAL A 34 -7.91 3.70 7.88
C VAL A 34 -9.32 4.24 8.08
N ILE A 35 -9.62 5.42 7.50
CA ILE A 35 -10.97 6.00 7.54
C ILE A 35 -11.98 5.09 6.84
N ALA A 36 -11.63 4.55 5.67
CA ALA A 36 -12.50 3.62 4.95
C ALA A 36 -12.75 2.32 5.74
N ALA A 37 -11.72 1.80 6.43
CA ALA A 37 -11.84 0.62 7.28
C ALA A 37 -12.75 0.86 8.48
N ILE A 38 -12.60 2.01 9.16
CA ILE A 38 -13.45 2.39 10.31
C ILE A 38 -14.92 2.50 9.89
N ASN A 39 -15.18 3.09 8.72
CA ASN A 39 -16.54 3.30 8.23
C ASN A 39 -17.13 2.09 7.48
N GLY A 40 -16.35 1.02 7.28
CA GLY A 40 -16.76 -0.18 6.56
C GLY A 40 -17.00 0.01 5.05
N LYS A 41 -16.58 1.14 4.45
CA LYS A 41 -16.76 1.43 3.02
C LYS A 41 -15.79 2.47 2.48
N LEU A 42 -15.54 2.44 1.17
CA LEU A 42 -14.87 3.55 0.48
C LEU A 42 -15.81 4.77 0.40
N HIS A 43 -15.25 5.95 0.64
CA HIS A 43 -15.92 7.24 0.48
C HIS A 43 -15.43 8.04 -0.73
N ARG A 44 -14.32 7.57 -1.33
CA ARG A 44 -13.68 8.11 -2.53
C ARG A 44 -12.79 7.03 -3.13
N ASN A 45 -12.38 7.23 -4.38
CA ASN A 45 -11.28 6.44 -4.94
C ASN A 45 -9.99 6.70 -4.14
N LEU A 46 -9.28 5.63 -3.80
CA LEU A 46 -7.96 5.70 -3.19
C LEU A 46 -6.90 5.65 -4.28
N GLY A 47 -6.02 6.66 -4.32
CA GLY A 47 -4.89 6.68 -5.26
C GLY A 47 -3.63 6.05 -4.68
N ASP A 48 -3.58 5.91 -3.37
CA ASP A 48 -2.41 5.54 -2.59
C ASP A 48 -2.77 4.77 -1.31
N LEU A 49 -1.78 4.07 -0.77
CA LEU A 49 -1.79 3.39 0.52
C LEU A 49 -0.61 3.92 1.34
N ASP A 50 -0.91 4.55 2.46
CA ASP A 50 0.11 5.05 3.38
C ASP A 50 0.46 3.97 4.41
N LEU A 51 1.75 3.71 4.59
CA LEU A 51 2.26 2.65 5.47
C LEU A 51 3.45 3.14 6.30
N ILE A 52 3.39 2.93 7.61
CA ILE A 52 4.56 3.00 8.50
C ILE A 52 5.12 1.58 8.64
N VAL A 53 6.45 1.44 8.53
CA VAL A 53 7.19 0.21 8.83
C VAL A 53 8.44 0.54 9.66
N ASP A 54 9.00 -0.47 10.31
CA ASP A 54 10.27 -0.32 11.03
C ASP A 54 11.40 0.08 10.06
N SER A 55 12.22 1.05 10.46
CA SER A 55 13.22 1.67 9.58
C SER A 55 14.31 0.71 9.11
N ASP A 56 14.68 -0.25 9.96
CA ASP A 56 15.65 -1.33 9.68
C ASP A 56 15.11 -2.36 8.68
N ARG A 57 13.78 -2.39 8.46
CA ARG A 57 13.13 -3.29 7.50
C ARG A 57 12.83 -2.65 6.15
N LYS A 58 13.13 -1.35 5.98
CA LYS A 58 12.84 -0.60 4.74
C LYS A 58 13.46 -1.24 3.50
N ASP A 59 14.70 -1.70 3.56
CA ASP A 59 15.39 -2.30 2.41
C ASP A 59 14.84 -3.68 2.04
N VAL A 60 14.38 -4.44 3.03
CA VAL A 60 13.71 -5.74 2.83
C VAL A 60 12.38 -5.52 2.13
N LEU A 61 11.56 -4.58 2.65
CA LEU A 61 10.30 -4.21 2.01
C LEU A 61 10.52 -3.71 0.59
N TYR A 62 11.55 -2.87 0.39
CA TYR A 62 11.90 -2.36 -0.93
C TYR A 62 12.16 -3.48 -1.93
N SER A 63 13.01 -4.43 -1.55
CA SER A 63 13.39 -5.55 -2.41
C SER A 63 12.17 -6.38 -2.78
N ALA A 64 11.32 -6.70 -1.80
CA ALA A 64 10.09 -7.46 -2.03
C ALA A 64 9.06 -6.72 -2.91
N LEU A 65 8.89 -5.40 -2.73
CA LEU A 65 8.02 -4.59 -3.60
C LEU A 65 8.56 -4.53 -5.03
N LYS A 66 9.88 -4.45 -5.21
CA LYS A 66 10.51 -4.45 -6.53
C LYS A 66 10.27 -5.77 -7.27
N GLU A 67 10.34 -6.90 -6.59
CA GLU A 67 10.03 -8.23 -7.15
C GLU A 67 8.57 -8.34 -7.64
N LEU A 68 7.64 -7.64 -7.00
CA LEU A 68 6.24 -7.54 -7.45
C LEU A 68 6.01 -6.51 -8.58
N GLY A 69 7.07 -5.87 -9.08
CA GLY A 69 6.99 -4.90 -10.17
C GLY A 69 6.66 -3.47 -9.75
N TYR A 70 6.73 -3.14 -8.44
CA TYR A 70 6.65 -1.74 -8.00
C TYR A 70 7.96 -1.00 -8.33
N LYS A 71 7.84 0.29 -8.62
CA LYS A 71 8.98 1.18 -8.90
C LYS A 71 9.03 2.30 -7.87
N ARG A 72 10.24 2.72 -7.47
CA ARG A 72 10.40 3.93 -6.64
C ARG A 72 9.99 5.15 -7.44
N SER A 73 9.39 6.14 -6.79
CA SER A 73 9.15 7.44 -7.38
C SER A 73 9.86 8.61 -6.71
N GLY A 74 10.99 8.34 -6.05
CA GLY A 74 11.69 9.32 -5.22
C GLY A 74 10.99 9.52 -3.88
N GLY A 75 11.70 10.09 -2.89
CA GLY A 75 11.11 10.54 -1.63
C GLY A 75 10.59 9.48 -0.65
N GLY A 76 10.85 8.18 -0.86
CA GLY A 76 10.27 7.10 -0.03
C GLY A 76 8.96 6.52 -0.58
N ASP A 77 8.54 6.99 -1.76
CA ASP A 77 7.31 6.55 -2.41
C ASP A 77 7.56 5.42 -3.43
N PHE A 78 6.58 4.53 -3.54
CA PHE A 78 6.49 3.45 -4.52
C PHE A 78 5.27 3.61 -5.40
N ARG A 79 5.37 3.18 -6.65
CA ARG A 79 4.30 3.19 -7.65
C ARG A 79 4.11 1.82 -8.24
N PHE A 80 2.85 1.41 -8.38
CA PHE A 80 2.49 0.23 -9.14
C PHE A 80 2.31 0.57 -10.64
N CYS A 81 2.86 -0.26 -11.53
CA CYS A 81 2.91 0.00 -12.98
C CYS A 81 1.57 -0.11 -13.72
N THR A 82 0.47 -0.52 -13.08
CA THR A 82 -0.87 -0.51 -13.70
C THR A 82 -1.69 0.63 -13.11
N LYS A 83 -1.97 1.66 -13.93
CA LYS A 83 -2.84 2.82 -13.67
C LYS A 83 -3.28 3.00 -12.19
N ILE A 84 -2.42 3.68 -11.44
CA ILE A 84 -2.67 4.39 -10.16
C ILE A 84 -2.87 3.49 -8.93
N SER A 85 -1.75 3.14 -8.29
CA SER A 85 -1.67 2.87 -6.85
C SER A 85 -0.26 3.22 -6.36
N PHE A 86 -0.15 4.09 -5.35
CA PHE A 86 1.11 4.50 -4.74
C PHE A 86 1.22 3.92 -3.33
N ILE A 87 2.42 3.61 -2.86
CA ILE A 87 2.68 3.27 -1.46
C ILE A 87 3.66 4.29 -0.91
N ARG A 88 3.29 5.00 0.15
CA ARG A 88 4.19 5.93 0.83
C ARG A 88 4.78 5.30 2.07
N THR A 89 6.08 5.42 2.23
CA THR A 89 6.80 4.99 3.44
C THR A 89 7.42 6.23 4.11
N THR A 90 7.11 6.46 5.38
CA THR A 90 7.72 7.51 6.21
C THR A 90 8.89 6.97 7.00
#